data_AF-A0A7J6A532-F1
#
_entry.id   AF-A0A7J6A532-F1
#
_cell.length_a   1.000
_cell.length_b   1.000
_cell.length_c   1.000
_cell.angle_alpha   90.00
_cell.angle_beta   90.00
_cell.angle_gamma   90.00
#
_symmetry.space_group_name_H-M   'P 1'
#
loop_
_entity.id
_entity.type
_entity.pdbx_description
1 polymer ?
#
loop_
_entity_poly.entity_id
_entity_poly.type
_entity_poly.pdbx_seq_one_letter_code
_entity_poly.pdbx_strand_id
1 'polypeptide(L)'
;MKLRKPRITASIWSSGKIICTGATSEDEAKVGARRLARCLQKIGFKVRFSDFKVVNVLAVCSMPFQIRLIEFTKNNRPIASYEPELHPAASYRIKTLRATVQVFSTGSVTVTGPNVQSVASAVEQIYPLLFECQKKLA
;
A
#
# COMPACT_ATOMS: atom_id res chain seq x y z
N MET A 1 -4.82 -18.58 -8.82
CA MET A 1 -6.30 -18.69 -8.86
C MET A 1 -6.91 -17.30 -8.77
N LYS A 2 -7.99 -17.00 -9.50
CA LYS A 2 -8.68 -15.69 -9.43
C LYS A 2 -10.14 -15.86 -9.00
N LEU A 3 -10.56 -15.07 -8.02
CA LEU A 3 -11.92 -15.01 -7.52
C LEU A 3 -12.61 -13.75 -8.07
N ARG A 4 -13.85 -13.87 -8.56
CA ARG A 4 -14.60 -12.71 -9.10
C ARG A 4 -15.26 -11.85 -8.02
N LYS A 5 -15.74 -12.47 -6.94
CA LYS A 5 -16.40 -11.80 -5.81
C LYS A 5 -15.96 -12.47 -4.50
N PRO A 6 -15.30 -11.76 -3.59
CA PRO A 6 -14.53 -10.53 -3.81
C PRO A 6 -13.49 -10.65 -4.94
N ARG A 7 -13.10 -9.54 -5.56
CA ARG A 7 -12.09 -9.53 -6.64
C ARG A 7 -10.70 -9.76 -6.04
N ILE A 8 -10.31 -11.02 -5.91
CA ILE A 8 -9.04 -11.39 -5.27
C ILE A 8 -8.25 -12.31 -6.19
N THR A 9 -6.96 -12.02 -6.31
CA THR A 9 -6.00 -12.90 -6.96
C THR A 9 -5.22 -13.64 -5.87
N ALA A 10 -5.16 -14.96 -5.99
CA ALA A 10 -4.46 -15.82 -5.05
C ALA A 10 -3.28 -16.51 -5.73
N SER A 11 -2.11 -16.33 -5.14
CA SER A 11 -0.90 -17.10 -5.41
C SER A 11 -0.80 -18.22 -4.38
N ILE A 12 -0.72 -19.46 -4.87
CA ILE A 12 -0.73 -20.68 -4.04
C ILE A 12 0.60 -21.38 -4.28
N TRP A 13 1.35 -21.68 -3.22
CA TRP A 13 2.61 -22.43 -3.29
C TRP A 13 2.37 -23.90 -2.95
N SER A 14 3.28 -24.77 -3.41
CA SER A 14 3.27 -26.20 -3.07
C SER A 14 3.35 -26.47 -1.57
N SER A 15 3.93 -25.54 -0.80
CA SER A 15 3.97 -25.59 0.67
C SER A 15 2.61 -25.37 1.35
N GLY A 16 1.55 -25.05 0.60
CA GLY A 16 0.23 -24.72 1.14
C GLY A 16 0.09 -23.27 1.59
N LYS A 17 1.15 -22.45 1.52
CA LYS A 17 1.03 -21.00 1.72
C LYS A 17 0.15 -20.40 0.62
N ILE A 18 -0.66 -19.41 0.98
CA ILE A 18 -1.50 -18.67 0.04
C ILE A 18 -1.36 -17.18 0.32
N ILE A 19 -1.11 -16.39 -0.71
CA ILE A 19 -1.09 -14.91 -0.65
C ILE A 19 -2.24 -14.43 -1.51
N CYS A 20 -3.09 -13.64 -0.88
CA CYS A 20 -4.24 -13.01 -1.52
C CYS A 20 -3.93 -11.54 -1.76
N THR A 21 -4.17 -11.05 -2.96
CA THR A 21 -4.01 -9.64 -3.35
C THR A 21 -5.27 -9.11 -4.01
N GLY A 22 -5.50 -7.80 -3.88
CA GLY A 22 -6.61 -7.08 -4.55
C GLY A 22 -7.85 -6.83 -3.69
N ALA A 23 -7.89 -7.30 -2.44
CA ALA A 23 -8.95 -6.95 -1.50
C ALA A 23 -8.87 -5.47 -1.12
N THR A 24 -10.02 -4.81 -0.97
CA THR A 24 -10.10 -3.38 -0.61
C THR A 24 -10.26 -3.14 0.89
N SER A 25 -10.65 -4.17 1.64
CA SER A 25 -10.73 -4.15 3.11
C SER A 25 -10.20 -5.44 3.73
N GLU A 26 -9.89 -5.38 5.02
CA GLU A 26 -9.43 -6.55 5.78
C GLU A 26 -10.50 -7.64 5.85
N ASP A 27 -11.77 -7.24 6.03
CA ASP A 27 -12.90 -8.15 6.03
C ASP A 27 -13.09 -8.84 4.68
N GLU A 28 -12.99 -8.07 3.59
CA GLU A 28 -13.07 -8.61 2.23
C GLU A 28 -11.92 -9.60 1.96
N ALA A 29 -10.71 -9.27 2.41
CA ALA A 29 -9.54 -10.15 2.31
C ALA A 29 -9.77 -11.48 3.06
N LYS A 30 -10.33 -11.42 4.28
CA LYS A 30 -10.62 -12.60 5.11
C LYS A 30 -11.70 -13.48 4.50
N VAL A 31 -12.79 -12.87 4.00
CA VAL A 31 -13.87 -13.58 3.29
C VAL A 31 -13.34 -14.24 2.02
N GLY A 32 -12.52 -13.52 1.26
CA GLY A 32 -11.87 -14.03 0.06
C GLY A 32 -10.97 -15.23 0.32
N ALA A 33 -10.10 -15.12 1.33
CA ALA A 33 -9.19 -16.18 1.72
C ALA A 33 -9.94 -17.44 2.21
N ARG A 34 -11.04 -17.27 2.96
CA ARG A 34 -11.91 -18.39 3.35
C ARG A 34 -12.60 -19.04 2.15
N ARG A 35 -13.07 -18.25 1.18
CA ARG A 35 -13.65 -18.77 -0.06
C ARG A 35 -12.64 -19.59 -0.87
N LEU A 36 -11.41 -19.10 -0.98
CA LEU A 36 -10.32 -19.83 -1.64
C LEU A 36 -10.03 -21.16 -0.96
N ALA A 37 -9.93 -21.17 0.37
CA ALA A 37 -9.77 -22.42 1.13
C ALA A 37 -10.93 -23.39 0.87
N ARG A 38 -12.18 -22.90 0.81
CA ARG A 38 -13.35 -23.73 0.51
C ARG A 38 -13.35 -24.29 -0.90
N CYS A 39 -12.89 -23.52 -1.90
CA CYS A 39 -12.73 -24.00 -3.26
C CYS A 39 -11.69 -25.13 -3.33
N LEU A 40 -10.56 -25.00 -2.64
CA LEU A 40 -9.54 -26.05 -2.59
C LEU A 40 -10.06 -27.32 -1.91
N GLN A 41 -10.83 -27.18 -0.82
CA GLN A 41 -11.50 -28.32 -0.17
C GLN A 41 -12.43 -29.06 -1.13
N LYS A 42 -13.21 -28.33 -1.94
CA LYS A 42 -14.13 -28.93 -2.92
C LYS A 42 -13.43 -29.71 -4.02
N ILE A 43 -12.18 -29.38 -4.32
CA ILE A 43 -11.35 -30.08 -5.32
C ILE A 43 -10.68 -31.34 -4.70
N GLY A 44 -10.83 -31.57 -3.39
CA GLY A 44 -10.34 -32.77 -2.71
C GLY A 44 -9.07 -32.55 -1.87
N PHE A 45 -8.58 -31.31 -1.76
CA PHE A 45 -7.43 -31.02 -0.91
C PHE A 45 -7.83 -30.90 0.57
N LYS A 46 -7.03 -31.49 1.47
CA LYS A 46 -7.17 -31.33 2.93
C LYS A 46 -6.63 -29.97 3.37
N VAL A 47 -7.44 -28.92 3.22
CA VAL A 47 -7.08 -27.54 3.56
C VAL A 47 -7.70 -27.12 4.89
N ARG A 48 -6.88 -26.53 5.77
CA ARG A 48 -7.32 -25.81 6.97
C ARG A 48 -7.02 -24.33 6.79
N PHE A 49 -7.94 -23.47 7.22
CA PHE A 49 -7.74 -22.02 7.22
C PHE A 49 -7.13 -21.61 8.56
N SER A 50 -5.83 -21.30 8.56
CA SER A 50 -5.08 -20.84 9.73
C SER A 50 -4.24 -19.61 9.38
N ASP A 51 -3.74 -18.92 10.40
CA ASP A 51 -2.69 -17.89 10.29
C ASP A 51 -3.02 -16.74 9.32
N PHE A 52 -4.29 -16.38 9.23
CA PHE A 52 -4.69 -15.22 8.44
C PHE A 52 -4.07 -13.94 9.03
N LYS A 53 -3.25 -13.27 8.22
CA LYS A 53 -2.58 -12.04 8.60
C LYS A 53 -2.51 -11.08 7.41
N VAL A 54 -2.84 -9.82 7.64
CA VAL A 54 -2.57 -8.74 6.70
C VAL A 54 -1.08 -8.42 6.77
N VAL A 55 -0.40 -8.52 5.63
CA VAL A 55 1.07 -8.34 5.53
C VAL A 55 1.46 -7.03 4.89
N ASN A 56 0.57 -6.44 4.09
CA ASN A 56 0.80 -5.20 3.39
C ASN A 56 -0.54 -4.52 3.09
N VAL A 57 -0.57 -3.21 3.25
CA VAL A 57 -1.68 -2.33 2.89
C VAL A 57 -1.11 -1.25 1.98
N LEU A 58 -1.74 -1.11 0.81
CA LEU A 58 -1.43 -0.05 -0.15
C LEU A 58 -2.62 0.90 -0.17
N ALA A 59 -2.38 2.17 0.16
CA ALA A 59 -3.34 3.24 -0.01
C ALA A 59 -2.85 4.25 -1.05
N VAL A 60 -3.79 4.81 -1.78
CA VAL A 60 -3.54 5.90 -2.71
C VAL A 60 -4.42 7.06 -2.28
N CYS A 61 -3.82 8.23 -2.11
CA CYS A 61 -4.50 9.48 -1.86
C CYS A 61 -4.10 10.51 -2.91
N SER A 62 -4.99 11.49 -3.14
CA SER A 62 -4.73 12.59 -4.06
C SER A 62 -4.85 13.88 -3.28
N MET A 63 -3.77 14.67 -3.28
CA MET A 63 -3.79 16.02 -2.74
C MET A 63 -4.44 16.97 -3.77
N PRO A 64 -5.11 18.04 -3.32
CA PRO A 64 -5.74 19.01 -4.23
C PRO A 64 -4.75 19.98 -4.88
N PHE A 65 -3.44 19.82 -4.64
CA PHE A 65 -2.38 20.68 -5.13
C PHE A 65 -1.20 19.88 -5.68
N GLN A 66 -0.44 20.50 -6.58
CA GLN A 66 0.81 19.96 -7.10
C GLN A 66 1.96 20.17 -6.11
N ILE A 67 2.97 19.31 -6.16
CA ILE A 67 4.06 19.29 -5.16
C ILE A 67 5.41 19.51 -5.83
N ARG A 68 6.25 20.37 -5.23
CA ARG A 68 7.65 20.57 -5.65
C ARG A 68 8.54 19.49 -5.06
N LEU A 69 8.69 18.37 -5.77
CA LEU A 69 9.44 17.19 -5.29
C LEU A 69 10.91 17.49 -4.93
N ILE A 70 11.57 18.39 -5.67
CA ILE A 70 12.97 18.76 -5.41
C ILE A 70 13.08 19.48 -4.05
N GLU A 71 12.21 20.44 -3.80
CA GLU A 71 12.15 21.23 -2.56
C GLU A 71 11.77 20.34 -1.37
N PHE A 72 10.73 19.52 -1.56
CA PHE A 72 10.31 18.51 -0.58
C PHE A 72 11.45 17.58 -0.19
N THR A 73 12.19 17.05 -1.17
CA THR A 73 13.30 16.14 -0.90
C THR A 73 14.43 16.85 -0.18
N LYS A 74 14.79 18.07 -0.61
CA LYS A 74 15.86 18.87 0.00
C LYS A 74 15.58 19.17 1.47
N ASN A 75 14.34 19.56 1.80
CA ASN A 75 13.93 19.90 3.17
C ASN A 75 13.87 18.68 4.09
N ASN A 76 13.68 17.48 3.53
CA ASN A 76 13.49 16.24 4.28
C ASN A 76 14.65 15.25 4.16
N ARG A 77 15.81 15.66 3.67
CA ARG A 77 17.01 14.81 3.68
C ARG A 77 17.46 14.55 5.12
N PRO A 78 17.91 13.32 5.46
CA PRO A 78 18.15 12.17 4.59
C PRO A 78 16.97 11.18 4.47
N ILE A 79 15.77 11.54 4.97
CA ILE A 79 14.61 10.64 5.05
C ILE A 79 13.92 10.52 3.68
N ALA A 80 13.91 11.61 2.90
CA ALA A 80 13.39 11.67 1.56
C ALA A 80 14.48 11.46 0.49
N SER A 81 14.15 10.71 -0.56
CA SER A 81 14.97 10.55 -1.75
C SER A 81 14.15 10.78 -3.02
N TYR A 82 14.76 11.43 -4.01
CA TYR A 82 14.12 11.68 -5.30
C TYR A 82 15.17 11.60 -6.40
N GLU A 83 15.04 10.60 -7.25
CA GLU A 83 15.91 10.31 -8.37
C GLU A 83 15.04 10.18 -9.63
N PRO A 84 14.70 11.32 -10.29
CA PRO A 84 13.74 11.34 -11.40
C PRO A 84 14.15 10.46 -12.58
N GLU A 85 15.44 10.21 -12.75
CA GLU A 85 15.98 9.32 -13.79
C GLU A 85 15.65 7.84 -13.52
N LEU A 86 15.49 7.44 -12.25
CA LEU A 86 15.12 6.08 -11.87
C LEU A 86 13.62 5.91 -11.63
N HIS A 87 12.98 6.90 -10.99
CA HIS A 87 11.57 6.83 -10.63
C HIS A 87 10.91 8.22 -10.52
N PRO A 88 9.72 8.43 -11.11
CA PRO A 88 9.08 9.75 -11.17
C PRO A 88 8.55 10.28 -9.81
N ALA A 89 8.42 9.40 -8.80
CA ALA A 89 7.94 9.78 -7.47
C ALA A 89 9.11 9.93 -6.47
N ALA A 90 9.01 10.92 -5.58
CA ALA A 90 9.88 11.03 -4.42
C ALA A 90 9.49 9.99 -3.37
N SER A 91 10.45 9.29 -2.80
CA SER A 91 10.25 8.33 -1.71
C SER A 91 10.52 8.98 -0.37
N TYR A 92 9.65 8.74 0.60
CA TYR A 92 9.79 9.18 1.99
C TYR A 92 9.53 7.99 2.92
N ARG A 93 10.48 7.65 3.79
CA ARG A 93 10.39 6.46 4.64
C ARG A 93 10.20 6.80 6.12
N ILE A 94 9.05 6.44 6.67
CA ILE A 94 8.73 6.63 8.08
C ILE A 94 9.15 5.39 8.87
N LYS A 95 10.31 5.46 9.53
CA LYS A 95 10.88 4.32 10.28
C LYS A 95 9.97 3.84 11.41
N THR A 96 9.32 4.76 12.14
CA THR A 96 8.45 4.46 13.28
C THR A 96 7.24 3.61 12.90
N LEU A 97 6.60 3.93 11.76
CA LEU A 97 5.41 3.24 11.26
C LEU A 97 5.74 2.07 10.31
N ARG A 98 7.03 1.91 9.95
CA ARG A 98 7.49 0.99 8.89
C ARG A 98 6.73 1.20 7.57
N ALA A 99 6.37 2.45 7.30
CA ALA A 99 5.61 2.85 6.13
C ALA A 99 6.51 3.59 5.13
N THR A 100 6.24 3.38 3.85
CA THR A 100 6.91 4.06 2.74
C THR A 100 5.87 4.87 1.99
N VAL A 101 6.13 6.16 1.84
CA VAL A 101 5.31 7.10 1.07
C VAL A 101 6.02 7.41 -0.24
N GLN A 102 5.28 7.38 -1.33
CA GLN A 102 5.73 7.80 -2.66
C GLN A 102 4.87 8.98 -3.09
N VAL A 103 5.51 10.10 -3.38
CA VAL A 103 4.86 11.37 -3.69
C VAL A 103 5.13 11.72 -5.15
N PHE A 104 4.07 11.94 -5.91
CA PHE A 104 4.15 12.36 -7.31
C PHE A 104 3.98 13.88 -7.43
N SER A 105 4.58 14.47 -8.45
CA SER A 105 4.51 15.91 -8.72
C SER A 105 3.08 16.40 -8.98
N THR A 106 2.19 15.50 -9.41
CA THR A 106 0.76 15.74 -9.65
C THR A 106 -0.05 15.97 -8.37
N GLY A 107 0.51 15.66 -7.19
CA GLY A 107 -0.24 15.63 -5.93
C GLY A 107 -0.76 14.23 -5.57
N SER A 108 -0.61 13.24 -6.44
CA SER A 108 -0.91 11.85 -6.10
C SER A 108 0.13 11.31 -5.11
N VAL A 109 -0.32 10.57 -4.10
CA VAL A 109 0.51 10.00 -3.06
C VAL A 109 0.14 8.54 -2.86
N THR A 110 1.13 7.67 -2.83
CA THR A 110 0.97 6.24 -2.58
C THR A 110 1.66 5.88 -1.28
N VAL A 111 0.93 5.26 -0.36
CA VAL A 111 1.43 4.86 0.95
C VAL A 111 1.37 3.35 1.07
N THR A 112 2.50 2.74 1.42
CA THR A 112 2.62 1.30 1.67
C THR A 112 3.00 1.07 3.12
N GLY A 113 2.26 0.25 3.85
CA GLY A 113 2.50 -0.02 5.26
C GLY A 113 2.02 -1.40 5.72
N PRO A 114 2.37 -1.82 6.95
CA PRO A 114 2.05 -3.17 7.45
C PRO A 114 0.57 -3.35 7.82
N ASN A 115 -0.15 -2.28 8.14
CA ASN A 115 -1.54 -2.29 8.56
C ASN A 115 -2.23 -0.95 8.21
N VAL A 116 -3.56 -0.92 8.30
CA VAL A 116 -4.36 0.27 7.94
C VAL A 116 -4.03 1.47 8.83
N GLN A 117 -3.82 1.26 10.13
CA GLN A 117 -3.52 2.33 11.07
C GLN A 117 -2.19 3.05 10.75
N SER A 118 -1.14 2.29 10.47
CA SER A 118 0.17 2.81 10.09
C SER A 118 0.11 3.60 8.79
N VAL A 119 -0.73 3.18 7.85
CA VAL A 119 -0.95 3.91 6.59
C VAL A 119 -1.71 5.22 6.85
N ALA A 120 -2.76 5.21 7.67
CA ALA A 120 -3.50 6.41 8.03
C ALA A 120 -2.61 7.44 8.74
N SER A 121 -1.89 7.03 9.78
CA SER A 121 -0.95 7.90 10.50
C SER A 121 0.21 8.40 9.62
N ALA A 122 0.63 7.62 8.63
CA ALA A 122 1.66 8.07 7.67
C ALA A 122 1.13 9.19 6.76
N VAL A 123 -0.14 9.13 6.35
CA VAL A 123 -0.78 10.22 5.58
C VAL A 123 -0.88 11.49 6.42
N GLU A 124 -1.29 11.38 7.69
CA GLU A 124 -1.38 12.54 8.59
C GLU A 124 -0.03 13.20 8.82
N GLN A 125 1.05 12.42 8.97
CA GLN A 125 2.40 12.96 9.15
C GLN A 125 2.95 13.62 7.88
N ILE A 126 2.66 13.07 6.70
CA ILE A 126 3.21 13.60 5.45
C ILE A 126 2.47 14.86 4.98
N TYR A 127 1.17 14.97 5.26
CA TYR A 127 0.32 16.07 4.80
C TYR A 127 0.90 17.48 5.03
N PRO A 128 1.33 17.88 6.25
CA PRO A 128 1.89 19.22 6.48
C PRO A 128 3.17 19.48 5.67
N LEU A 129 4.04 18.47 5.54
CA LEU A 129 5.28 18.56 4.78
C LEU A 129 5.01 18.78 3.28
N LEU A 130 3.96 18.15 2.75
CA LEU A 130 3.53 18.34 1.37
C LEU A 130 2.88 19.70 1.15
N PHE A 131 2.10 20.16 2.11
CA PHE A 131 1.42 21.45 2.06
C PHE A 131 2.41 22.63 2.01
N GLU A 132 3.51 22.56 2.76
CA GLU A 132 4.58 23.56 2.70
C GLU A 132 5.26 23.62 1.33
N CYS A 133 5.38 22.46 0.66
CA CYS A 133 6.03 22.33 -0.65
C CYS A 133 5.05 22.43 -1.83
N GLN A 134 3.84 22.96 -1.61
CA GLN A 134 2.84 23.09 -2.65
C GLN A 134 3.30 24.07 -3.74
N LYS A 135 3.03 23.73 -5.00
CA LYS A 135 3.14 24.68 -6.10
C LYS A 135 2.02 25.70 -5.95
N LYS A 136 2.35 26.95 -5.64
CA LYS A 136 1.42 28.06 -5.86
C LYS A 136 1.09 28.09 -7.36
N LEU A 137 -0.19 27.97 -7.68
CA LEU A 137 -0.69 28.36 -9.00
C LEU A 137 -0.42 29.86 -9.11
N ALA A 138 0.44 30.22 -10.06
CA ALA A 138 0.64 31.61 -10.46
C ALA A 138 -0.60 32.11 -11.20
#